data_AF-A0A3N0CS71-F1
#
_entry.id   AF-A0A3N0CS71-F1
#
_cell.length_a   1.000
_cell.length_b   1.000
_cell.length_c   1.000
_cell.angle_alpha   90.00
_cell.angle_beta   90.00
_cell.angle_gamma   90.00
#
_symmetry.space_group_name_H-M   'P 1'
#
loop_
_entity.id
_entity.type
_entity.pdbx_description
1 polymer ?
#
loop_
_entity_poly.entity_id
_entity_poly.type
_entity_poly.pdbx_seq_one_letter_code
_entity_poly.pdbx_strand_id
1 'polypeptide(L)'
;MAGAEETLVLTDGSVQDRVRAALQPLGLGSGELLIEPAEVYPGQELAIDLTATTPAALNDLISQVRTILRRDVGITDAPTATELESHGISAAS
;
A
#
# COMPACT_ATOMS: atom_id res chain seq x y z
N MET A 1 -15.42 5.64 15.54
CA MET A 1 -15.60 5.79 14.09
C MET A 1 -14.75 4.70 13.46
N ALA A 2 -15.32 3.86 12.59
CA ALA A 2 -14.50 2.99 11.76
C ALA A 2 -13.70 3.89 10.80
N GLY A 3 -12.39 3.68 10.70
CA GLY A 3 -11.53 4.43 9.78
C GLY A 3 -11.82 4.07 8.32
N ALA A 4 -11.20 4.77 7.39
CA ALA A 4 -11.10 4.34 6.01
C ALA A 4 -9.80 3.56 5.83
N GLU A 5 -9.85 2.46 5.07
CA GLU A 5 -8.75 1.52 4.90
C GLU A 5 -8.55 1.24 3.40
N GLU A 6 -7.30 1.04 2.99
CA GLU A 6 -6.95 0.63 1.63
C GLU A 6 -5.61 -0.10 1.65
N THR A 7 -5.43 -1.05 0.72
CA THR A 7 -4.18 -1.80 0.58
C THR A 7 -3.54 -1.47 -0.76
N LEU A 8 -2.29 -1.01 -0.78
CA LEU A 8 -1.47 -1.02 -2.00
C LEU A 8 -0.76 -2.36 -2.13
N VAL A 9 -0.68 -2.86 -3.34
CA VAL A 9 -0.02 -4.14 -3.63
C VAL A 9 1.12 -3.94 -4.62
N LEU A 10 2.15 -4.77 -4.46
CA LEU A 10 3.37 -4.75 -5.24
C LEU A 10 3.74 -6.17 -5.69
N THR A 11 4.21 -6.28 -6.92
CA THR A 11 4.57 -7.54 -7.57
C THR A 11 5.95 -8.06 -7.21
N ASP A 12 6.79 -7.21 -6.60
CA ASP A 12 8.15 -7.54 -6.17
C ASP A 12 8.24 -7.42 -4.65
N GLY A 13 8.43 -8.54 -3.94
CA GLY A 13 8.55 -8.59 -2.48
C GLY A 13 9.96 -8.26 -1.99
N SER A 14 10.97 -8.33 -2.86
CA SER A 14 12.37 -8.05 -2.52
C SER A 14 12.61 -6.58 -2.15
N VAL A 15 11.66 -5.70 -2.45
CA VAL A 15 11.70 -4.26 -2.15
C VAL A 15 11.24 -3.93 -0.73
N GLN A 16 10.75 -4.89 0.07
CA GLN A 16 10.14 -4.65 1.38
C GLN A 16 10.98 -3.75 2.29
N ASP A 17 12.29 -4.03 2.45
CA ASP A 17 13.17 -3.23 3.31
C ASP A 17 13.36 -1.81 2.78
N ARG A 18 13.42 -1.65 1.46
CA ARG A 18 13.53 -0.33 0.81
C ARG A 18 12.24 0.48 0.98
N VAL A 19 11.08 -0.16 0.80
CA VAL A 19 9.77 0.45 1.03
C VAL A 19 9.63 0.88 2.49
N ARG A 20 9.98 0.01 3.44
CA ARG A 20 9.94 0.33 4.87
C ARG A 20 10.84 1.53 5.21
N ALA A 21 12.06 1.55 4.70
CA ALA A 21 12.99 2.67 4.90
C ALA A 21 12.48 3.98 4.27
N ALA A 22 11.87 3.89 3.07
CA ALA A 22 11.36 5.06 2.36
C ALA A 22 10.10 5.67 3.03
N LEU A 23 9.25 4.84 3.65
CA LEU A 23 8.02 5.28 4.31
C LEU A 23 8.23 5.66 5.79
N GLN A 24 9.34 5.25 6.41
CA GLN A 24 9.69 5.62 7.79
C GLN A 24 9.59 7.15 8.08
N PRO A 25 10.04 8.06 7.20
CA PRO A 25 9.97 9.50 7.44
C PRO A 25 8.55 10.07 7.52
N LEU A 26 7.53 9.34 7.06
CA LEU A 26 6.13 9.76 7.21
C LEU A 26 5.68 9.78 8.68
N GLY A 27 6.40 9.08 9.57
CA GLY A 27 6.11 9.07 11.00
C GLY A 27 4.76 8.45 11.36
N LEU A 28 4.22 7.60 10.47
CA LEU A 28 2.94 6.93 10.64
C LEU A 28 3.03 5.89 11.75
N GLY A 29 1.96 5.80 12.56
CA GLY A 29 1.87 4.76 13.57
C GLY A 29 1.69 3.37 12.96
N SER A 30 1.98 2.33 13.74
CA SER A 30 1.78 0.92 13.33
C SER A 30 0.33 0.55 13.00
N GLY A 31 -0.63 1.40 13.35
CA GLY A 31 -2.05 1.25 12.99
C GLY A 31 -2.48 2.12 11.80
N GLU A 32 -1.59 2.93 11.24
CA GLU A 32 -1.85 3.76 10.05
C GLU A 32 -1.11 3.24 8.82
N LEU A 33 0.00 2.54 9.03
CA LEU A 33 0.80 1.90 7.99
C LEU A 33 1.30 0.53 8.45
N LEU A 34 0.95 -0.50 7.69
CA LEU A 34 1.47 -1.86 7.84
C LEU A 34 2.10 -2.29 6.51
N ILE A 35 3.21 -3.02 6.58
CA ILE A 35 3.88 -3.58 5.40
C ILE A 35 4.08 -5.07 5.66
N GLU A 36 3.42 -5.89 4.86
CA GLU A 36 3.36 -7.34 5.02
C GLU A 36 3.36 -8.08 3.67
N PRO A 37 3.69 -9.38 3.63
CA PRO A 37 3.59 -10.17 2.41
C PRO A 37 2.15 -10.20 1.86
N ALA A 38 1.98 -10.02 0.54
CA ALA A 38 0.66 -10.01 -0.10
C ALA A 38 0.11 -11.42 -0.37
N GLU A 39 -0.05 -12.25 0.67
CA GLU A 39 -0.49 -13.65 0.53
C GLU A 39 -1.89 -13.80 -0.10
N VAL A 40 -2.73 -12.78 0.06
CA VAL A 40 -4.11 -12.80 -0.42
C VAL A 40 -4.27 -12.32 -1.86
N TYR A 41 -3.29 -11.63 -2.46
CA TYR A 41 -3.43 -11.09 -3.82
C TYR A 41 -2.61 -11.92 -4.83
N PRO A 42 -3.25 -12.62 -5.78
CA PRO A 42 -2.54 -13.49 -6.70
C PRO A 42 -1.55 -12.70 -7.58
N GLY A 43 -0.29 -13.13 -7.56
CA GLY A 43 0.80 -12.48 -8.33
C GLY A 43 1.36 -11.21 -7.68
N GLN A 44 0.92 -10.88 -6.46
CA GLN A 44 1.53 -9.84 -5.63
C GLN A 44 2.37 -10.51 -4.54
N GLU A 45 3.45 -9.85 -4.16
CA GLU A 45 4.39 -10.36 -3.15
C GLU A 45 4.40 -9.48 -1.90
N LEU A 46 4.03 -8.20 -2.00
CA LEU A 46 4.04 -7.25 -0.88
C LEU A 46 2.78 -6.40 -0.86
N ALA A 47 2.21 -6.23 0.32
CA ALA A 47 1.05 -5.41 0.63
C ALA A 47 1.46 -4.27 1.59
N ILE A 48 0.84 -3.11 1.38
CA ILE A 48 0.99 -1.92 2.22
C ILE A 48 -0.41 -1.48 2.62
N ASP A 49 -0.80 -1.80 3.85
CA ASP A 49 -2.10 -1.39 4.37
C ASP A 49 -2.01 0.00 4.95
N LEU A 50 -2.95 0.83 4.54
CA LEU A 50 -3.07 2.22 4.94
C LEU A 50 -4.40 2.43 5.62
N THR A 51 -4.37 3.04 6.80
CA THR A 51 -5.57 3.41 7.54
C THR A 51 -5.55 4.89 7.83
N ALA A 52 -6.68 5.56 7.60
CA ALA A 52 -6.83 6.97 7.94
C ALA A 52 -8.21 7.24 8.56
N THR A 53 -8.33 8.38 9.23
CA THR A 53 -9.57 8.78 9.92
C THR A 53 -10.70 9.16 8.98
N THR A 54 -10.40 9.53 7.73
CA THR A 54 -11.37 9.90 6.70
C THR A 54 -10.94 9.40 5.33
N PRO A 55 -11.88 9.19 4.39
CA PRO A 55 -11.54 8.82 3.00
C PRO A 55 -10.65 9.86 2.29
N ALA A 56 -10.83 11.16 2.59
CA ALA A 56 -10.00 12.21 2.01
C ALA A 56 -8.54 12.09 2.47
N ALA A 57 -8.34 11.90 3.79
CA ALA A 57 -7.00 11.68 4.35
C ALA A 57 -6.36 10.39 3.83
N LEU A 58 -7.14 9.33 3.60
CA LEU A 58 -6.66 8.09 3.02
C LEU A 58 -6.18 8.30 1.58
N ASN A 59 -6.94 9.00 0.75
CA ASN A 59 -6.54 9.31 -0.63
C ASN A 59 -5.27 10.15 -0.70
N ASP A 60 -5.13 11.14 0.20
CA ASP A 60 -3.92 11.94 0.32
C ASP A 60 -2.72 11.08 0.75
N LEU A 61 -2.93 10.14 1.67
CA LEU A 61 -1.90 9.21 2.12
C LEU A 61 -1.47 8.24 1.01
N ILE A 62 -2.41 7.64 0.28
CA ILE A 62 -2.14 6.79 -0.89
C ILE A 62 -1.29 7.56 -1.92
N SER A 63 -1.66 8.79 -2.23
CA SER A 63 -0.93 9.64 -3.18
C SER A 63 0.50 9.94 -2.72
N GLN A 64 0.69 10.21 -1.43
CA GLN A 64 2.02 10.42 -0.84
C GLN A 64 2.87 9.15 -0.88
N VAL A 65 2.32 8.01 -0.46
CA VAL A 65 3.00 6.71 -0.50
C VAL A 65 3.43 6.38 -1.93
N ARG A 66 2.54 6.49 -2.91
CA ARG A 66 2.87 6.28 -4.34
C ARG A 66 3.99 7.20 -4.82
N THR A 67 3.99 8.46 -4.40
CA THR A 67 5.03 9.42 -4.76
C THR A 67 6.39 9.01 -4.20
N ILE A 68 6.43 8.57 -2.93
CA ILE A 68 7.65 8.09 -2.28
C ILE A 68 8.15 6.80 -2.94
N LEU A 69 7.25 5.83 -3.17
CA LEU A 69 7.57 4.58 -3.86
C LEU A 69 8.21 4.84 -5.23
N ARG A 70 7.65 5.79 -5.99
CA ARG A 70 8.19 6.19 -7.29
C ARG A 70 9.55 6.85 -7.19
N ARG A 71 9.69 7.80 -6.27
CA ARG A 71 10.88 8.65 -6.15
C ARG A 71 12.08 7.93 -5.53
N ASP A 72 11.83 7.20 -4.44
CA ASP A 72 12.88 6.69 -3.57
C ASP A 72 13.12 5.19 -3.76
N VAL A 73 12.09 4.44 -4.21
CA VAL A 73 12.19 2.99 -4.46
C VAL A 73 12.24 2.66 -5.96
N GLY A 74 11.75 3.56 -6.82
CA GLY A 74 11.67 3.36 -8.27
C GLY A 74 10.43 2.58 -8.73
N ILE A 75 9.42 2.43 -7.87
CA ILE A 75 8.20 1.66 -8.15
C ILE A 75 7.14 2.60 -8.74
N THR A 76 6.77 2.37 -9.99
CA THR A 76 5.72 3.15 -10.67
C THR A 76 4.34 2.49 -10.63
N ASP A 77 4.33 1.16 -10.47
CA ASP A 77 3.13 0.32 -10.48
C ASP A 77 2.87 -0.18 -9.05
N ALA A 78 1.89 0.45 -8.40
CA ALA A 78 1.47 0.13 -7.04
C ALA A 78 -0.05 0.31 -6.93
N PRO A 79 -0.84 -0.54 -7.61
CA PRO A 79 -2.29 -0.44 -7.60
C PRO A 79 -2.84 -0.64 -6.19
N THR A 80 -4.00 -0.06 -5.90
CA THR A 80 -4.77 -0.40 -4.70
C THR A 80 -5.54 -1.71 -4.92
N ALA A 81 -5.94 -2.36 -3.84
CA ALA A 81 -6.82 -3.52 -3.88
C ALA A 81 -8.11 -3.20 -4.64
N THR A 82 -8.74 -2.06 -4.33
CA THR A 82 -9.94 -1.59 -5.04
C THR A 82 -9.72 -1.43 -6.55
N GLU A 83 -8.54 -0.93 -6.96
CA GLU A 83 -8.19 -0.84 -8.38
C GLU A 83 -8.01 -2.24 -9.00
N LEU A 84 -7.30 -3.16 -8.34
CA LEU A 84 -7.15 -4.54 -8.80
C LEU A 84 -8.50 -5.24 -9.00
N GLU A 85 -9.42 -5.10 -8.05
CA GLU A 85 -10.75 -5.70 -8.12
C GLU A 85 -11.57 -5.13 -9.28
N SER A 86 -11.44 -3.82 -9.52
CA SER A 86 -12.06 -3.14 -10.67
C SER A 86 -11.53 -3.67 -12.02
N HIS A 87 -10.31 -4.24 -12.03
CA HIS A 87 -9.70 -4.92 -13.17
C HIS A 87 -9.95 -6.45 -13.20
N GLY A 88 -10.75 -6.97 -12.27
CA GLY A 88 -11.12 -8.39 -12.19
C GLY A 88 -10.09 -9.27 -11.45
N ILE A 89 -9.14 -8.66 -10.75
CA ILE A 89 -8.16 -9.35 -9.89
C ILE A 89 -8.62 -9.18 -8.44
N SER A 90 -9.23 -10.22 -7.87
CA SER A 90 -9.69 -10.21 -6.48
C SER A 90 -8.76 -11.00 -5.57
N ALA A 91 -8.77 -10.66 -4.29
CA ALA A 91 -8.09 -11.44 -3.27
C ALA A 91 -8.57 -12.90 -3.27
N ALA A 92 -7.63 -13.84 -3.16
CA ALA A 92 -7.92 -15.26 -3.01
C ALA A 92 -8.68 -15.48 -1.69
N SER A 93 -9.92 -15.94 -1.80
CA SER A 93 -10.80 -16.26 -0.67
C SER A 93 -10.39 -17.53 0.06
#